data_AF-A0A9E1J2A2-F1
#
_entry.id   AF-A0A9E1J2A2-F1
#
_cell.length_a   1.000
_cell.length_b   1.000
_cell.length_c   1.000
_cell.angle_alpha   90.00
_cell.angle_beta   90.00
_cell.angle_gamma   90.00
#
_symmetry.space_group_name_H-M   'P 1'
#
loop_
_entity.id
_entity.type
_entity.pdbx_description
1 polymer ?
#
loop_
_entity_poly.entity_id
_entity_poly.type
_entity_poly.pdbx_seq_one_letter_code
_entity_poly.pdbx_strand_id
1 'polypeptide(L)'
;LDVWSQLECGFPGHYAREQEQCAEEDIGHELHCHFEDQEPLVEGSVDDRFEAMFLALTQGDKVTSYRIFLGLAAEPEQRHRLQDTLLFASIIDHQEFNSFRRVRHIGHKPIRARAMFDLADWVGWDRAQPFFYLGVPDVCNAPIFHSLYDHACFLLNLHFKGGQFELMEKNTAPLSAVEQDQLIDLIIAGDPMAVTDAITAFLKAGKAPQNIADVVNIAHATHSVRRLRSPIAYTVPMHSFDYANVVNYWMRNFKNPHQVKAIYLSAWFVTDIIREIDAYPDLPGVVAPDPDGRREWAEDFPTENLLGELEAAIADQDPSRAVALVRAWNGRHDPDGEGARDNLIRKLAHCAGKYQGDAHIFRNACSVIEEYQLNTADQARKDILFEFWAHFLSFYKKRTLETDCYDMYHRYFGNGDARGAGNGAGDD
;
A
#
# COMPACT_ATOMS: atom_id res chain seq x y z
N LEU A 1 -12.43 15.37 -2.07
CA LEU A 1 -10.99 15.55 -2.31
C LEU A 1 -10.83 16.43 -3.54
N ASP A 2 -10.60 17.71 -3.33
CA ASP A 2 -10.47 18.69 -4.40
C ASP A 2 -8.97 18.93 -4.69
N VAL A 3 -8.38 17.99 -5.44
CA VAL A 3 -6.93 18.03 -5.75
C VAL A 3 -6.60 19.20 -6.68
N TRP A 4 -7.52 19.57 -7.57
CA TRP A 4 -7.35 20.72 -8.45
C TRP A 4 -7.37 22.03 -7.69
N SER A 5 -8.31 22.26 -6.78
CA SER A 5 -8.24 23.48 -5.98
C SER A 5 -7.06 23.48 -5.01
N GLN A 6 -6.52 22.33 -4.59
CA GLN A 6 -5.24 22.32 -3.86
C GLN A 6 -4.06 22.72 -4.75
N LEU A 7 -4.05 22.31 -6.02
CA LEU A 7 -2.97 22.68 -6.96
C LEU A 7 -3.10 24.12 -7.47
N GLU A 8 -4.32 24.65 -7.54
CA GLU A 8 -4.62 26.05 -7.88
C GLU A 8 -4.64 26.96 -6.64
N CYS A 9 -4.29 26.43 -5.46
CA CYS A 9 -4.30 27.13 -4.18
C CYS A 9 -5.66 27.71 -3.75
N GLY A 10 -6.77 27.24 -4.32
CA GLY A 10 -8.13 27.53 -3.86
C GLY A 10 -8.52 26.86 -2.54
N PHE A 11 -7.77 25.83 -2.10
CA PHE A 11 -8.03 25.11 -0.84
C PHE A 11 -6.72 24.63 -0.17
N PRO A 12 -6.60 24.66 1.17
CA PRO A 12 -5.41 24.17 1.88
C PRO A 12 -5.23 22.66 1.72
N GLY A 13 -4.01 22.24 1.42
CA GLY A 13 -3.69 20.82 1.38
C GLY A 13 -2.24 20.52 1.05
N HIS A 14 -1.92 19.23 0.99
CA HIS A 14 -0.55 18.75 0.78
C HIS A 14 0.05 19.32 -0.51
N TYR A 15 -0.72 19.40 -1.60
CA TYR A 15 -0.25 19.93 -2.89
C TYR A 15 -0.03 21.45 -2.90
N ALA A 16 -0.93 22.22 -2.28
CA ALA A 16 -0.76 23.67 -2.12
C ALA A 16 0.50 24.01 -1.31
N ARG A 17 0.80 23.18 -0.30
CA ARG A 17 1.88 23.42 0.67
C ARG A 17 3.24 22.83 0.27
N GLU A 18 3.27 21.67 -0.37
CA GLU A 18 4.53 20.96 -0.65
C GLU A 18 5.31 21.54 -1.83
N GLN A 19 4.61 22.06 -2.83
CA GLN A 19 5.27 22.68 -3.98
C GLN A 19 5.62 24.15 -3.75
N GLU A 20 5.41 24.69 -2.54
CA GLU A 20 5.62 26.09 -2.17
C GLU A 20 5.05 27.08 -3.21
N GLN A 21 4.01 26.67 -3.95
CA GLN A 21 3.47 27.50 -5.02
C GLN A 21 2.77 28.75 -4.47
N CYS A 22 2.29 28.68 -3.23
CA CYS A 22 1.47 29.73 -2.64
C CYS A 22 1.82 29.95 -1.17
N ALA A 23 1.89 31.22 -0.76
CA ALA A 23 1.97 31.57 0.64
C ALA A 23 0.65 31.17 1.33
N GLU A 24 0.71 30.77 2.61
CA GLU A 24 -0.48 30.31 3.33
C GLU A 24 -1.62 31.34 3.36
N GLU A 25 -1.26 32.63 3.33
CA GLU A 25 -2.17 33.78 3.22
C GLU A 25 -2.89 33.90 1.88
N ASP A 26 -2.34 33.31 0.81
CA ASP A 26 -2.91 33.31 -0.54
C ASP A 26 -3.77 32.08 -0.81
N ILE A 27 -3.76 31.09 0.09
CA ILE A 27 -4.54 29.87 -0.06
C ILE A 27 -6.00 30.15 0.30
N GLY A 28 -6.89 29.95 -0.67
CA GLY A 28 -8.34 30.03 -0.46
C GLY A 28 -8.85 29.01 0.57
N HIS A 29 -10.09 29.18 1.02
CA HIS A 29 -10.73 28.27 1.98
C HIS A 29 -12.05 27.71 1.48
N GLU A 30 -12.29 27.80 0.17
CA GLU A 30 -13.54 27.35 -0.45
C GLU A 30 -13.42 25.89 -0.89
N LEU A 31 -14.41 25.08 -0.52
CA LEU A 31 -14.54 23.70 -0.98
C LEU A 31 -15.43 23.68 -2.21
N HIS A 32 -14.96 23.09 -3.30
CA HIS A 32 -15.78 22.86 -4.48
C HIS A 32 -16.33 21.44 -4.51
N CYS A 33 -17.63 21.34 -4.82
CA CYS A 33 -18.27 20.07 -5.12
C CYS A 33 -18.19 19.80 -6.62
N HIS A 34 -17.32 18.88 -7.04
CA HIS A 34 -17.12 18.54 -8.46
C HIS A 34 -17.94 17.33 -8.93
N PHE A 35 -18.66 16.66 -8.03
CA PHE A 35 -19.50 15.51 -8.32
C PHE A 35 -20.68 15.56 -7.34
N GLU A 36 -21.92 15.58 -7.81
CA GLU A 36 -23.08 15.54 -6.90
C GLU A 36 -23.30 14.11 -6.41
N ASP A 37 -23.81 13.97 -5.19
CA ASP A 37 -24.24 12.67 -4.69
C ASP A 37 -25.41 12.11 -5.53
N GLN A 38 -25.62 10.81 -5.49
CA GLN A 38 -26.53 10.12 -6.41
C GLN A 38 -27.51 9.21 -5.68
N GLU A 39 -28.71 9.06 -6.25
CA GLU A 39 -29.69 8.09 -5.79
C GLU A 39 -29.32 6.66 -6.26
N PRO A 40 -29.45 5.64 -5.39
CA PRO A 40 -29.07 4.27 -5.72
C PRO A 40 -29.86 3.73 -6.92
N LEU A 41 -29.19 2.93 -7.77
CA LEU A 41 -29.82 2.17 -8.84
C LEU A 41 -30.01 0.71 -8.40
N VAL A 42 -31.26 0.29 -8.26
CA VAL A 42 -31.64 -1.03 -7.71
C VAL A 42 -32.34 -1.94 -8.72
N GLU A 43 -32.45 -1.51 -9.98
CA GLU A 43 -33.12 -2.27 -11.04
C GLU A 43 -32.25 -3.44 -11.55
N GLY A 44 -32.90 -4.55 -11.94
CA GLY A 44 -32.24 -5.74 -12.47
C GLY A 44 -31.97 -6.82 -11.42
N SER A 45 -31.47 -7.98 -11.85
CA SER A 45 -31.02 -9.00 -10.91
C SER A 45 -29.71 -8.57 -10.22
N VAL A 46 -29.34 -9.23 -9.12
CA VAL A 46 -28.05 -9.00 -8.46
C VAL A 46 -26.89 -9.20 -9.44
N ASP A 47 -26.94 -10.27 -10.25
CA ASP A 47 -25.87 -10.57 -11.21
C ASP A 47 -25.78 -9.53 -12.33
N ASP A 48 -26.92 -9.10 -12.89
CA ASP A 48 -26.95 -8.04 -13.92
C ASP A 48 -26.36 -6.73 -13.37
N ARG A 49 -26.66 -6.39 -12.10
CA ARG A 49 -26.11 -5.19 -11.45
C ARG A 49 -24.61 -5.29 -11.27
N PHE A 50 -24.06 -6.44 -10.86
CA PHE A 50 -22.61 -6.62 -10.75
C PHE A 50 -21.91 -6.53 -12.12
N GLU A 51 -22.48 -7.14 -13.16
CA GLU A 51 -21.95 -7.06 -14.52
C GLU A 51 -21.96 -5.61 -15.04
N ALA A 52 -23.10 -4.91 -14.89
CA ALA A 52 -23.25 -3.52 -15.28
C ALA A 52 -22.31 -2.59 -14.49
N MET A 53 -22.13 -2.82 -13.19
CA MET A 53 -21.20 -2.05 -12.36
C MET A 53 -19.77 -2.23 -12.84
N PHE A 54 -19.33 -3.47 -13.09
CA PHE A 54 -17.97 -3.74 -13.57
C PHE A 54 -17.71 -3.10 -14.95
N LEU A 55 -18.69 -3.16 -15.86
CA LEU A 55 -18.61 -2.49 -17.14
C LEU A 55 -18.50 -0.96 -16.97
N ALA A 56 -19.34 -0.36 -16.14
CA ALA A 56 -19.32 1.07 -15.87
C ALA A 56 -17.97 1.53 -15.28
N LEU A 57 -17.44 0.77 -14.31
CA LEU A 57 -16.13 1.03 -13.70
C LEU A 57 -15.01 1.04 -14.74
N THR A 58 -14.95 0.01 -15.59
CA THR A 58 -13.89 -0.17 -16.59
C THR A 58 -14.02 0.76 -17.81
N GLN A 59 -15.20 1.35 -18.04
CA GLN A 59 -15.44 2.35 -19.09
C GLN A 59 -15.34 3.80 -18.59
N GLY A 60 -15.22 4.00 -17.28
CA GLY A 60 -15.15 5.34 -16.68
C GLY A 60 -16.51 6.02 -16.49
N ASP A 61 -17.62 5.27 -16.49
CA ASP A 61 -18.95 5.79 -16.18
C ASP A 61 -19.14 5.92 -14.66
N LYS A 62 -18.73 7.08 -14.14
CA LYS A 62 -18.80 7.45 -12.72
C LYS A 62 -20.21 7.39 -12.15
N VAL A 63 -21.19 7.92 -12.89
CA VAL A 63 -22.56 8.07 -12.38
C VAL A 63 -23.21 6.70 -12.27
N THR A 64 -23.14 5.90 -13.33
CA THR A 64 -23.76 4.57 -13.33
C THR A 64 -23.10 3.65 -12.31
N SER A 65 -21.76 3.58 -12.28
CA SER A 65 -21.03 2.74 -11.33
C SER A 65 -21.35 3.10 -9.87
N TYR A 66 -21.34 4.39 -9.52
CA TYR A 66 -21.61 4.84 -8.17
C TYR A 66 -23.06 4.56 -7.75
N ARG A 67 -24.04 4.81 -8.62
CA ARG A 67 -25.46 4.52 -8.33
C ARG A 67 -25.70 3.03 -8.08
N ILE A 68 -25.13 2.16 -8.92
CA ILE A 68 -25.27 0.71 -8.74
C ILE A 68 -24.56 0.27 -7.45
N PHE A 69 -23.35 0.79 -7.19
CA PHE A 69 -22.62 0.51 -5.97
C PHE A 69 -23.44 0.86 -4.72
N LEU A 70 -24.07 2.04 -4.68
CA LEU A 70 -24.91 2.45 -3.54
C LEU A 70 -26.08 1.49 -3.31
N GLY A 71 -26.74 1.04 -4.39
CA GLY A 71 -27.81 0.06 -4.31
C GLY A 71 -27.33 -1.28 -3.74
N LEU A 72 -26.18 -1.78 -4.20
CA LEU A 72 -25.59 -3.04 -3.72
C LEU A 72 -25.01 -2.93 -2.31
N ALA A 73 -24.43 -1.79 -1.92
CA ALA A 73 -23.86 -1.57 -0.59
C ALA A 73 -24.90 -1.57 0.53
N ALA A 74 -26.15 -1.18 0.20
CA ALA A 74 -27.30 -1.25 1.08
C ALA A 74 -27.75 -2.69 1.39
N GLU A 75 -27.31 -3.68 0.59
CA GLU A 75 -27.60 -5.11 0.75
C GLU A 75 -26.43 -5.80 1.48
N PRO A 76 -26.50 -6.08 2.80
CA PRO A 76 -25.36 -6.55 3.58
C PRO A 76 -24.69 -7.83 3.05
N GLU A 77 -25.48 -8.74 2.48
CA GLU A 77 -25.03 -9.98 1.87
C GLU A 77 -24.19 -9.78 0.60
N GLN A 78 -24.29 -8.61 -0.06
CA GLN A 78 -23.55 -8.30 -1.27
C GLN A 78 -22.22 -7.59 -1.00
N ARG A 79 -22.00 -7.08 0.22
CA ARG A 79 -20.82 -6.24 0.57
C ARG A 79 -19.50 -6.93 0.28
N HIS A 80 -19.38 -8.23 0.54
CA HIS A 80 -18.16 -9.00 0.22
C HIS A 80 -17.89 -9.11 -1.28
N ARG A 81 -18.92 -9.38 -2.10
CA ARG A 81 -18.80 -9.40 -3.56
C ARG A 81 -18.54 -7.99 -4.14
N LEU A 82 -19.07 -6.96 -3.48
CA LEU A 82 -18.84 -5.56 -3.81
C LEU A 82 -17.37 -5.16 -3.60
N GLN A 83 -16.79 -5.57 -2.47
CA GLN A 83 -15.36 -5.42 -2.19
C GLN A 83 -14.52 -6.10 -3.28
N ASP A 84 -14.82 -7.37 -3.60
CA ASP A 84 -14.13 -8.11 -4.66
C ASP A 84 -14.17 -7.38 -6.00
N THR A 85 -15.37 -6.96 -6.44
CA THR A 85 -15.57 -6.36 -7.76
C THR A 85 -14.86 -5.02 -7.89
N LEU A 86 -14.94 -4.15 -6.87
CA LEU A 86 -14.30 -2.84 -6.91
C LEU A 86 -12.77 -2.95 -6.80
N LEU A 87 -12.27 -3.80 -5.90
CA LEU A 87 -10.83 -4.08 -5.80
C LEU A 87 -10.31 -4.65 -7.11
N PHE A 88 -10.98 -5.63 -7.69
CA PHE A 88 -10.60 -6.20 -8.99
C PHE A 88 -10.54 -5.13 -10.08
N ALA A 89 -11.59 -4.33 -10.26
CA ALA A 89 -11.63 -3.26 -11.26
C ALA A 89 -10.50 -2.24 -11.07
N SER A 90 -10.19 -1.88 -9.82
CA SER A 90 -9.12 -0.93 -9.52
C SER A 90 -7.71 -1.52 -9.65
N ILE A 91 -7.51 -2.80 -9.36
CA ILE A 91 -6.22 -3.50 -9.51
C ILE A 91 -5.82 -3.62 -10.98
N ILE A 92 -6.79 -3.94 -11.85
CA ILE A 92 -6.52 -4.15 -13.29
C ILE A 92 -6.31 -2.85 -14.07
N ASP A 93 -6.66 -1.70 -13.49
CA ASP A 93 -6.38 -0.39 -14.06
C ASP A 93 -4.90 -0.03 -13.86
N HIS A 94 -4.07 -0.53 -14.76
CA HIS A 94 -2.64 -0.36 -14.70
C HIS A 94 -2.02 -0.24 -16.10
N GLN A 95 -1.19 0.78 -16.26
CA GLN A 95 -0.41 1.01 -17.47
C GLN A 95 0.92 0.24 -17.47
N GLU A 96 1.51 0.05 -18.64
CA GLU A 96 2.72 -0.74 -18.85
C GLU A 96 3.97 -0.15 -18.19
N PHE A 97 4.08 1.17 -18.22
CA PHE A 97 5.21 1.90 -17.64
C PHE A 97 4.68 3.11 -16.90
N ASN A 98 4.94 3.16 -15.60
CA ASN A 98 4.81 4.36 -14.79
C ASN A 98 6.04 5.24 -14.89
N SER A 99 7.21 4.60 -14.96
CA SER A 99 8.50 5.28 -15.09
C SER A 99 8.55 6.15 -16.34
N PHE A 100 9.16 7.33 -16.20
CA PHE A 100 9.45 8.25 -17.32
C PHE A 100 8.21 8.72 -18.13
N ARG A 101 7.01 8.67 -17.53
CA ARG A 101 5.78 9.24 -18.10
C ARG A 101 5.38 10.55 -17.41
N ARG A 102 4.64 11.41 -18.13
CA ARG A 102 3.99 12.60 -17.57
C ARG A 102 2.66 12.27 -16.89
N VAL A 103 1.85 11.45 -17.54
CA VAL A 103 0.61 10.92 -16.96
C VAL A 103 0.95 9.56 -16.36
N ARG A 104 0.77 9.41 -15.04
CA ARG A 104 1.17 8.23 -14.30
C ARG A 104 -0.02 7.62 -13.57
N HIS A 105 -0.15 6.30 -13.64
CA HIS A 105 -1.08 5.54 -12.82
C HIS A 105 -0.32 4.78 -11.74
N ILE A 106 0.05 5.49 -10.67
CA ILE A 106 0.89 4.99 -9.57
C ILE A 106 0.12 4.10 -8.59
N GLY A 107 -0.87 3.32 -9.04
CA GLY A 107 -1.59 2.36 -8.18
C GLY A 107 -2.51 2.99 -7.13
N HIS A 108 -2.86 4.28 -7.24
CA HIS A 108 -3.69 4.98 -6.26
C HIS A 108 -5.12 4.43 -6.12
N LYS A 109 -5.76 4.07 -7.23
CA LYS A 109 -7.15 3.59 -7.25
C LYS A 109 -7.36 2.39 -6.32
N PRO A 110 -6.60 1.28 -6.42
CA PRO A 110 -6.80 0.12 -5.55
C PRO A 110 -6.46 0.43 -4.09
N ILE A 111 -5.45 1.27 -3.85
CA ILE A 111 -5.10 1.73 -2.51
C ILE A 111 -6.26 2.48 -1.87
N ARG A 112 -6.86 3.44 -2.58
CA ARG A 112 -8.00 4.22 -2.08
C ARG A 112 -9.26 3.38 -1.95
N ALA A 113 -9.51 2.46 -2.89
CA ALA A 113 -10.62 1.51 -2.79
C ALA A 113 -10.50 0.63 -1.55
N ARG A 114 -9.29 0.12 -1.24
CA ARG A 114 -9.06 -0.64 -0.01
C ARG A 114 -9.29 0.19 1.24
N ALA A 115 -8.69 1.37 1.31
CA ALA A 115 -8.86 2.27 2.46
C ALA A 115 -10.32 2.67 2.68
N MET A 116 -11.09 2.88 1.61
CA MET A 116 -12.53 3.13 1.67
C MET A 116 -13.28 1.98 2.35
N PHE A 117 -12.94 0.73 2.03
CA PHE A 117 -13.55 -0.43 2.67
C PHE A 117 -13.11 -0.61 4.12
N ASP A 118 -11.83 -0.40 4.45
CA ASP A 118 -11.36 -0.45 5.84
C ASP A 118 -12.09 0.61 6.70
N LEU A 119 -12.30 1.80 6.15
CA LEU A 119 -13.10 2.85 6.80
C LEU A 119 -14.56 2.43 6.94
N ALA A 120 -15.16 1.82 5.91
CA ALA A 120 -16.54 1.35 5.97
C ALA A 120 -16.74 0.25 7.03
N ASP A 121 -15.79 -0.68 7.16
CA ASP A 121 -15.82 -1.71 8.19
C ASP A 121 -15.63 -1.11 9.59
N TRP A 122 -14.78 -0.08 9.71
CA TRP A 122 -14.55 0.60 10.99
C TRP A 122 -15.71 1.49 11.44
N VAL A 123 -16.26 2.34 10.56
CA VAL A 123 -17.37 3.24 10.91
C VAL A 123 -18.73 2.56 10.82
N GLY A 124 -18.80 1.39 10.21
CA GLY A 124 -20.05 0.74 9.80
C GLY A 124 -20.54 1.25 8.45
N TRP A 125 -20.86 0.31 7.56
CA TRP A 125 -21.26 0.55 6.16
C TRP A 125 -22.42 1.54 6.00
N ASP A 126 -23.38 1.53 6.92
CA ASP A 126 -24.55 2.41 6.87
C ASP A 126 -24.18 3.89 7.08
N ARG A 127 -22.99 4.16 7.65
CA ARG A 127 -22.43 5.51 7.86
C ARG A 127 -21.30 5.83 6.87
N ALA A 128 -20.98 4.91 5.95
CA ALA A 128 -19.79 4.99 5.12
C ALA A 128 -20.00 5.67 3.76
N GLN A 129 -21.23 6.10 3.44
CA GLN A 129 -21.56 6.80 2.19
C GLN A 129 -20.60 7.95 1.83
N PRO A 130 -20.16 8.82 2.77
CA PRO A 130 -19.17 9.85 2.45
C PRO A 130 -17.84 9.30 1.92
N PHE A 131 -17.43 8.10 2.34
CA PHE A 131 -16.24 7.44 1.83
C PHE A 131 -16.48 6.80 0.47
N PHE A 132 -17.67 6.24 0.23
CA PHE A 132 -18.08 5.69 -1.06
C PHE A 132 -18.07 6.75 -2.17
N TYR A 133 -18.58 7.94 -1.85
CA TYR A 133 -18.52 9.12 -2.71
C TYR A 133 -17.08 9.47 -3.14
N LEU A 134 -16.09 9.26 -2.27
CA LEU A 134 -14.69 9.53 -2.58
C LEU A 134 -14.00 8.40 -3.35
N GLY A 135 -14.31 7.15 -3.04
CA GLY A 135 -13.57 5.99 -3.56
C GLY A 135 -14.14 5.43 -4.87
N VAL A 136 -15.46 5.31 -5.01
CA VAL A 136 -16.06 4.64 -6.18
C VAL A 136 -15.91 5.47 -7.46
N PRO A 137 -16.25 6.77 -7.48
CA PRO A 137 -16.06 7.60 -8.68
C PRO A 137 -14.59 7.75 -9.06
N ASP A 138 -13.66 7.60 -8.11
CA ASP A 138 -12.23 7.69 -8.35
C ASP A 138 -11.71 6.53 -9.22
N VAL A 139 -12.29 5.33 -9.07
CA VAL A 139 -11.95 4.19 -9.94
C VAL A 139 -12.20 4.53 -11.41
N CYS A 140 -13.22 5.34 -11.69
CA CYS A 140 -13.61 5.76 -13.04
C CYS A 140 -12.82 6.97 -13.58
N ASN A 141 -11.88 7.55 -12.82
CA ASN A 141 -11.12 8.72 -13.28
C ASN A 141 -10.20 8.37 -14.45
N ALA A 142 -10.25 9.15 -15.54
CA ALA A 142 -9.33 8.99 -16.66
C ALA A 142 -7.89 9.47 -16.29
N PRO A 143 -6.85 8.91 -16.93
CA PRO A 143 -6.91 7.79 -17.89
C PRO A 143 -7.18 6.44 -17.22
N ILE A 144 -7.76 5.52 -17.99
CA ILE A 144 -8.01 4.12 -17.59
C ILE A 144 -7.18 3.23 -18.52
N PHE A 145 -6.41 2.32 -17.95
CA PHE A 145 -5.46 1.47 -18.66
C PHE A 145 -5.69 0.00 -18.33
N HIS A 146 -5.96 -0.83 -19.34
CA HIS A 146 -6.11 -2.28 -19.17
C HIS A 146 -5.07 -3.07 -19.98
N SER A 147 -4.02 -2.41 -20.45
CA SER A 147 -3.00 -3.01 -21.31
C SER A 147 -2.21 -4.12 -20.63
N LEU A 148 -1.80 -3.92 -19.37
CA LEU A 148 -1.14 -4.99 -18.61
C LEU A 148 -2.11 -6.13 -18.26
N TYR A 149 -3.38 -5.81 -17.98
CA TYR A 149 -4.39 -6.83 -17.74
C TYR A 149 -4.61 -7.71 -18.98
N ASP A 150 -4.73 -7.11 -20.16
CA ASP A 150 -4.82 -7.81 -21.45
C ASP A 150 -3.58 -8.70 -21.68
N HIS A 151 -2.38 -8.16 -21.43
CA HIS A 151 -1.14 -8.92 -21.55
C HIS A 151 -1.10 -10.14 -20.61
N ALA A 152 -1.47 -9.98 -19.34
CA ALA A 152 -1.55 -11.09 -18.40
C ALA A 152 -2.60 -12.14 -18.82
N CYS A 153 -3.75 -11.71 -19.36
CA CYS A 153 -4.76 -12.61 -19.91
C CYS A 153 -4.18 -13.47 -21.05
N PHE A 154 -3.46 -12.85 -21.98
CA PHE A 154 -2.85 -13.54 -23.10
C PHE A 154 -1.80 -14.56 -22.64
N LEU A 155 -0.87 -14.16 -21.77
CA LEU A 155 0.21 -15.02 -21.28
C LEU A 155 -0.32 -16.25 -20.54
N LEU A 156 -1.28 -16.05 -19.62
CA LEU A 156 -1.88 -17.16 -18.90
C LEU A 156 -2.63 -18.10 -19.84
N ASN A 157 -3.41 -17.57 -20.79
CA ASN A 157 -4.10 -18.42 -21.76
C ASN A 157 -3.12 -19.17 -22.68
N LEU A 158 -2.00 -18.54 -23.06
CA LEU A 158 -0.96 -19.17 -23.87
C LEU A 158 -0.37 -20.39 -23.16
N HIS A 159 -0.10 -20.30 -21.86
CA HIS A 159 0.60 -21.34 -21.11
C HIS A 159 -0.29 -22.37 -20.43
N PHE A 160 -1.53 -22.01 -20.07
CA PHE A 160 -2.42 -22.87 -19.28
C PHE A 160 -3.71 -23.30 -20.01
N LYS A 161 -4.03 -22.69 -21.17
CA LYS A 161 -5.09 -23.14 -22.10
C LYS A 161 -6.46 -23.40 -21.43
N GLY A 162 -6.89 -22.48 -20.56
CA GLY A 162 -8.12 -22.59 -19.78
C GLY A 162 -7.89 -23.00 -18.32
N GLY A 163 -6.80 -23.72 -18.04
CA GLY A 163 -6.43 -24.12 -16.68
C GLY A 163 -6.03 -22.96 -15.76
N GLN A 164 -5.82 -21.74 -16.30
CA GLN A 164 -5.41 -20.58 -15.50
C GLN A 164 -6.42 -20.19 -14.41
N PHE A 165 -7.71 -20.49 -14.60
CA PHE A 165 -8.78 -20.11 -13.66
C PHE A 165 -8.81 -21.00 -12.41
N GLU A 166 -8.12 -22.14 -12.43
CA GLU A 166 -8.08 -23.11 -11.33
C GLU A 166 -6.73 -23.06 -10.59
N LEU A 167 -5.78 -22.25 -11.05
CA LEU A 167 -4.42 -22.19 -10.50
C LEU A 167 -4.40 -21.73 -9.03
N MET A 168 -5.30 -20.82 -8.62
CA MET A 168 -5.42 -20.41 -7.21
C MET A 168 -5.71 -21.60 -6.29
N GLU A 169 -6.51 -22.56 -6.75
CA GLU A 169 -6.93 -23.72 -5.95
C GLU A 169 -5.95 -24.89 -6.10
N LYS A 170 -5.41 -25.12 -7.31
CA LYS A 170 -4.58 -26.27 -7.62
C LYS A 170 -3.13 -26.11 -7.19
N ASN A 171 -2.59 -24.89 -7.25
CA ASN A 171 -1.21 -24.65 -6.90
C ASN A 171 -1.09 -24.30 -5.43
N THR A 172 -0.47 -25.19 -4.66
CA THR A 172 -0.36 -25.07 -3.20
C THR A 172 1.06 -25.22 -2.68
N ALA A 173 2.02 -25.58 -3.54
CA ALA A 173 3.40 -25.78 -3.12
C ALA A 173 4.06 -24.43 -2.78
N PRO A 174 4.76 -24.29 -1.64
CA PRO A 174 5.46 -23.06 -1.32
C PRO A 174 6.69 -22.85 -2.22
N LEU A 175 7.14 -21.61 -2.30
CA LEU A 175 8.48 -21.29 -2.81
C LEU A 175 9.51 -21.66 -1.73
N SER A 176 10.51 -22.45 -2.09
CA SER A 176 11.68 -22.69 -1.24
C SER A 176 12.50 -21.40 -1.07
N ALA A 177 13.32 -21.34 -0.03
CA ALA A 177 14.24 -20.22 0.21
C ALA A 177 15.02 -19.81 -1.05
N VAL A 178 15.56 -20.78 -1.79
CA VAL A 178 16.33 -20.54 -3.02
C VAL A 178 15.47 -19.93 -4.12
N GLU A 179 14.24 -20.40 -4.29
CA GLU A 179 13.29 -19.85 -5.28
C GLU A 179 12.85 -18.43 -4.90
N GLN A 180 12.68 -18.16 -3.60
CA GLN A 180 12.40 -16.81 -3.09
C GLN A 180 13.56 -15.85 -3.44
N ASP A 181 14.81 -16.23 -3.15
CA ASP A 181 16.00 -15.41 -3.47
C ASP A 181 16.13 -15.16 -4.97
N GLN A 182 15.93 -16.20 -5.80
CA GLN A 182 15.96 -16.08 -7.25
C GLN A 182 14.95 -15.05 -7.77
N LEU A 183 13.71 -15.08 -7.26
CA LEU A 183 12.69 -14.13 -7.68
C LEU A 183 13.01 -12.71 -7.20
N ILE A 184 13.50 -12.56 -5.97
CA ILE A 184 13.95 -11.27 -5.42
C ILE A 184 15.04 -10.67 -6.31
N ASP A 185 16.08 -11.43 -6.62
CA ASP A 185 17.21 -10.96 -7.43
C ASP A 185 16.78 -10.57 -8.85
N LEU A 186 15.86 -11.34 -9.46
CA LEU A 186 15.32 -11.02 -10.79
C LEU A 186 14.50 -9.72 -10.79
N ILE A 187 13.66 -9.50 -9.78
CA ILE A 187 12.88 -8.26 -9.65
C ILE A 187 13.82 -7.07 -9.41
N ILE A 188 14.80 -7.21 -8.53
CA ILE A 188 15.81 -6.17 -8.24
C ILE A 188 16.65 -5.84 -9.48
N ALA A 189 16.92 -6.82 -10.34
CA ALA A 189 17.65 -6.60 -11.58
C ALA A 189 16.87 -5.74 -12.60
N GLY A 190 15.56 -5.56 -12.42
CA GLY A 190 14.75 -4.66 -13.24
C GLY A 190 14.39 -5.19 -14.63
N ASP A 191 14.41 -6.52 -14.84
CA ASP A 191 13.99 -7.12 -16.12
C ASP A 191 12.56 -7.69 -16.05
N PRO A 192 11.55 -6.96 -16.57
CA PRO A 192 10.16 -7.40 -16.49
C PRO A 192 9.89 -8.68 -17.27
N MET A 193 10.67 -8.99 -18.32
CA MET A 193 10.47 -10.22 -19.11
C MET A 193 11.01 -11.43 -18.34
N ALA A 194 12.21 -11.32 -17.77
CA ALA A 194 12.76 -12.40 -16.95
C ALA A 194 11.88 -12.69 -15.71
N VAL A 195 11.33 -11.64 -15.08
CA VAL A 195 10.34 -11.78 -13.99
C VAL A 195 9.07 -12.49 -14.47
N THR A 196 8.56 -12.16 -15.65
CA THR A 196 7.39 -12.83 -16.26
C THR A 196 7.62 -14.31 -16.46
N ASP A 197 8.78 -14.66 -17.01
CA ASP A 197 9.16 -16.05 -17.27
C ASP A 197 9.30 -16.84 -15.98
N ALA A 198 9.92 -16.25 -14.95
CA ALA A 198 10.07 -16.87 -13.63
C ALA A 198 8.72 -17.14 -12.96
N ILE A 199 7.82 -16.14 -12.90
CA ILE A 199 6.47 -16.31 -12.34
C ILE A 199 5.72 -17.43 -13.08
N THR A 200 5.78 -17.43 -14.41
CA THR A 200 5.13 -18.46 -15.23
C THR A 200 5.71 -19.84 -14.98
N ALA A 201 7.03 -19.96 -14.81
CA ALA A 201 7.69 -21.22 -14.48
C ALA A 201 7.27 -21.74 -13.10
N PHE A 202 7.19 -20.87 -12.09
CA PHE A 202 6.70 -21.23 -10.77
C PHE A 202 5.25 -21.72 -10.81
N LEU A 203 4.37 -21.01 -11.53
CA LEU A 203 2.98 -21.44 -11.70
C LEU A 203 2.88 -22.81 -12.40
N LYS A 204 3.70 -23.08 -13.41
CA LYS A 204 3.76 -24.42 -14.05
C LYS A 204 4.28 -25.50 -13.10
N ALA A 205 5.18 -25.16 -12.18
CA ALA A 205 5.71 -26.06 -11.17
C ALA A 205 4.75 -26.29 -9.98
N GLY A 206 3.52 -25.76 -10.04
CA GLY A 206 2.52 -25.94 -8.98
C GLY A 206 2.72 -25.02 -7.77
N LYS A 207 3.56 -23.98 -7.90
CA LYS A 207 3.84 -23.04 -6.81
C LYS A 207 2.65 -22.14 -6.54
N ALA A 208 2.36 -21.94 -5.26
CA ALA A 208 1.16 -21.23 -4.85
C ALA A 208 1.22 -19.75 -5.28
N PRO A 209 0.19 -19.25 -5.97
CA PRO A 209 0.07 -17.84 -6.36
C PRO A 209 0.37 -16.84 -5.24
N GLN A 210 -0.17 -17.08 -4.04
CA GLN A 210 0.04 -16.20 -2.89
C GLN A 210 1.52 -16.11 -2.49
N ASN A 211 2.23 -17.24 -2.45
CA ASN A 211 3.65 -17.24 -2.10
C ASN A 211 4.49 -16.46 -3.12
N ILE A 212 4.13 -16.49 -4.40
CA ILE A 212 4.82 -15.70 -5.44
C ILE A 212 4.59 -14.20 -5.23
N ALA A 213 3.32 -13.80 -5.02
CA ALA A 213 2.96 -12.39 -4.81
C ALA A 213 3.57 -11.81 -3.52
N ASP A 214 3.63 -12.61 -2.46
CA ASP A 214 4.29 -12.27 -1.20
C ASP A 214 5.78 -11.92 -1.39
N VAL A 215 6.51 -12.67 -2.22
CA VAL A 215 7.93 -12.41 -2.51
C VAL A 215 8.14 -11.11 -3.28
N VAL A 216 7.16 -10.65 -4.07
CA VAL A 216 7.24 -9.36 -4.77
C VAL A 216 7.35 -8.19 -3.77
N ASN A 217 6.61 -8.23 -2.66
CA ASN A 217 6.71 -7.22 -1.61
C ASN A 217 8.07 -7.23 -0.92
N ILE A 218 8.61 -8.43 -0.65
CA ILE A 218 9.94 -8.60 -0.07
C ILE A 218 11.02 -8.05 -1.02
N ALA A 219 10.89 -8.28 -2.32
CA ALA A 219 11.82 -7.74 -3.32
C ALA A 219 11.81 -6.21 -3.35
N HIS A 220 10.63 -5.59 -3.31
CA HIS A 220 10.49 -4.14 -3.23
C HIS A 220 11.18 -3.54 -1.98
N ALA A 221 10.86 -4.09 -0.81
CA ALA A 221 11.43 -3.65 0.46
C ALA A 221 12.96 -3.82 0.47
N THR A 222 13.45 -4.96 -0.05
CA THR A 222 14.88 -5.25 -0.19
C THR A 222 15.58 -4.25 -1.11
N HIS A 223 15.00 -3.93 -2.27
CA HIS A 223 15.54 -2.93 -3.18
C HIS A 223 15.63 -1.57 -2.50
N SER A 224 14.53 -1.13 -1.87
CA SER A 224 14.41 0.18 -1.24
C SER A 224 15.50 0.39 -0.18
N VAL A 225 15.74 -0.60 0.69
CA VAL A 225 16.79 -0.51 1.72
C VAL A 225 18.20 -0.50 1.13
N ARG A 226 18.43 -1.23 0.04
CA ARG A 226 19.78 -1.42 -0.54
C ARG A 226 20.20 -0.34 -1.53
N ARG A 227 19.24 0.27 -2.25
CA ARG A 227 19.53 1.03 -3.47
C ARG A 227 18.91 2.41 -3.51
N LEU A 228 17.92 2.72 -2.67
CA LEU A 228 17.30 4.04 -2.67
C LEU A 228 18.24 5.06 -2.00
N ARG A 229 18.75 6.00 -2.80
CA ARG A 229 19.78 6.99 -2.39
C ARG A 229 19.27 8.42 -2.36
N SER A 230 18.04 8.65 -2.78
CA SER A 230 17.46 9.99 -2.86
C SER A 230 16.18 10.06 -2.02
N PRO A 231 16.08 10.98 -1.05
CA PRO A 231 14.87 11.14 -0.24
C PRO A 231 13.65 11.54 -1.06
N ILE A 232 13.84 12.22 -2.21
CA ILE A 232 12.75 12.61 -3.12
C ILE A 232 12.19 11.39 -3.88
N ALA A 233 13.04 10.38 -4.09
CA ALA A 233 12.64 9.19 -4.83
C ALA A 233 11.53 8.40 -4.12
N TYR A 234 11.28 8.58 -2.82
CA TYR A 234 10.23 7.88 -2.08
C TYR A 234 8.79 8.17 -2.52
N THR A 235 8.56 9.28 -3.22
CA THR A 235 7.20 9.70 -3.60
C THR A 235 6.46 8.69 -4.46
N VAL A 236 7.14 7.83 -5.22
CA VAL A 236 6.52 6.82 -6.11
C VAL A 236 6.67 5.36 -5.59
N PRO A 237 7.84 4.92 -5.07
CA PRO A 237 8.07 3.56 -4.55
C PRO A 237 7.12 3.13 -3.45
N MET A 238 6.75 4.05 -2.57
CA MET A 238 5.74 3.77 -1.57
C MET A 238 4.45 3.23 -2.18
N HIS A 239 4.01 3.78 -3.32
CA HIS A 239 2.77 3.32 -3.93
C HIS A 239 2.89 1.92 -4.53
N SER A 240 4.04 1.53 -5.08
CA SER A 240 4.20 0.16 -5.60
C SER A 240 4.21 -0.88 -4.50
N PHE A 241 4.80 -0.58 -3.34
CA PHE A 241 4.70 -1.45 -2.16
C PHE A 241 3.26 -1.60 -1.69
N ASP A 242 2.55 -0.49 -1.51
CA ASP A 242 1.17 -0.51 -1.03
C ASP A 242 0.22 -1.15 -2.06
N TYR A 243 0.43 -0.94 -3.36
CA TYR A 243 -0.30 -1.65 -4.42
C TYR A 243 -0.10 -3.16 -4.32
N ALA A 244 1.15 -3.60 -4.17
CA ALA A 244 1.46 -5.02 -4.03
C ALA A 244 0.85 -5.63 -2.75
N ASN A 245 0.82 -4.88 -1.65
CA ASN A 245 0.06 -5.25 -0.45
C ASN A 245 -1.47 -5.35 -0.71
N VAL A 246 -2.08 -4.42 -1.44
CA VAL A 246 -3.51 -4.51 -1.80
C VAL A 246 -3.78 -5.75 -2.66
N VAL A 247 -2.89 -6.06 -3.62
CA VAL A 247 -2.97 -7.30 -4.41
C VAL A 247 -2.90 -8.51 -3.49
N ASN A 248 -1.94 -8.55 -2.57
CA ASN A 248 -1.81 -9.66 -1.63
C ASN A 248 -3.04 -9.81 -0.74
N TYR A 249 -3.58 -8.72 -0.20
CA TYR A 249 -4.83 -8.75 0.55
C TYR A 249 -5.98 -9.31 -0.30
N TRP A 250 -6.14 -8.83 -1.53
CA TRP A 250 -7.22 -9.28 -2.41
C TRP A 250 -7.10 -10.76 -2.75
N MET A 251 -5.88 -11.26 -2.94
CA MET A 251 -5.61 -12.68 -3.16
C MET A 251 -5.94 -13.55 -1.94
N ARG A 252 -5.70 -13.05 -0.71
CA ARG A 252 -5.98 -13.77 0.54
C ARG A 252 -7.48 -13.83 0.89
N ASN A 253 -8.26 -12.81 0.53
CA ASN A 253 -9.61 -12.61 1.09
C ASN A 253 -10.77 -12.89 0.13
N PHE A 254 -10.50 -13.04 -1.17
CA PHE A 254 -11.53 -13.23 -2.18
C PHE A 254 -11.29 -14.48 -3.03
N LYS A 255 -12.31 -14.87 -3.78
CA LYS A 255 -12.26 -16.00 -4.73
C LYS A 255 -12.67 -15.50 -6.09
N ASN A 256 -11.73 -14.87 -6.78
CA ASN A 256 -11.97 -14.31 -8.09
C ASN A 256 -11.16 -15.10 -9.14
N PRO A 257 -11.78 -15.55 -10.24
CA PRO A 257 -11.10 -16.38 -11.25
C PRO A 257 -9.91 -15.66 -11.92
N HIS A 258 -9.78 -14.35 -11.74
CA HIS A 258 -8.73 -13.54 -12.34
C HIS A 258 -7.57 -13.22 -11.39
N GLN A 259 -7.55 -13.74 -10.16
CA GLN A 259 -6.52 -13.43 -9.14
C GLN A 259 -5.09 -13.65 -9.60
N VAL A 260 -4.81 -14.74 -10.32
CA VAL A 260 -3.44 -15.07 -10.77
C VAL A 260 -2.84 -13.98 -11.67
N LYS A 261 -3.67 -13.22 -12.40
CA LYS A 261 -3.20 -12.10 -13.23
C LYS A 261 -2.58 -10.99 -12.39
N ALA A 262 -3.07 -10.78 -11.17
CA ALA A 262 -2.61 -9.70 -10.30
C ALA A 262 -1.16 -9.89 -9.83
N ILE A 263 -0.66 -11.13 -9.78
CA ILE A 263 0.76 -11.41 -9.51
C ILE A 263 1.65 -10.73 -10.56
N TYR A 264 1.30 -10.86 -11.83
CA TYR A 264 2.03 -10.25 -12.94
C TYR A 264 1.93 -8.73 -12.88
N LEU A 265 0.73 -8.19 -12.66
CA LEU A 265 0.51 -6.74 -12.52
C LEU A 265 1.38 -6.14 -11.41
N SER A 266 1.35 -6.75 -10.22
CA SER A 266 2.16 -6.35 -9.07
C SER A 266 3.66 -6.45 -9.36
N ALA A 267 4.11 -7.56 -9.92
CA ALA A 267 5.52 -7.77 -10.22
C ALA A 267 6.05 -6.80 -11.29
N TRP A 268 5.28 -6.55 -12.35
CA TRP A 268 5.64 -5.57 -13.38
C TRP A 268 5.70 -4.16 -12.82
N PHE A 269 4.72 -3.78 -11.99
CA PHE A 269 4.72 -2.45 -11.39
C PHE A 269 5.92 -2.25 -10.47
N VAL A 270 6.19 -3.19 -9.55
CA VAL A 270 7.36 -3.13 -8.67
C VAL A 270 8.66 -3.11 -9.47
N THR A 271 8.78 -3.94 -10.50
CA THR A 271 9.98 -4.00 -11.35
C THR A 271 10.19 -2.68 -12.11
N ASP A 272 9.12 -2.08 -12.64
CA ASP A 272 9.21 -0.79 -13.32
C ASP A 272 9.65 0.32 -12.37
N ILE A 273 9.08 0.38 -11.17
CA ILE A 273 9.47 1.38 -10.17
C ILE A 273 10.89 1.20 -9.67
N ILE A 274 11.37 -0.03 -9.50
CA ILE A 274 12.78 -0.32 -9.18
C ILE A 274 13.72 0.32 -10.20
N ARG A 275 13.38 0.25 -11.49
CA ARG A 275 14.14 0.90 -12.57
C ARG A 275 14.04 2.41 -12.48
N GLU A 276 12.89 2.96 -12.08
CA GLU A 276 12.75 4.40 -11.84
C GLU A 276 13.68 4.87 -10.73
N ILE A 277 13.65 4.19 -9.57
CA ILE A 277 14.50 4.49 -8.41
C ILE A 277 15.97 4.49 -8.82
N ASP A 278 16.40 3.43 -9.51
CA ASP A 278 17.79 3.28 -9.96
C ASP A 278 18.22 4.34 -10.99
N ALA A 279 17.28 5.00 -11.65
CA ALA A 279 17.54 6.07 -12.59
C ALA A 279 17.56 7.47 -11.96
N TYR A 280 17.13 7.63 -10.68
CA TYR A 280 17.26 8.92 -10.00
C TYR A 280 18.75 9.25 -9.81
N PRO A 281 19.16 10.49 -10.14
CA PRO A 281 20.54 10.90 -9.90
C PRO A 281 20.80 11.05 -8.40
N ASP A 282 22.05 10.85 -8.01
CA ASP A 282 22.52 11.24 -6.67
C ASP A 282 22.32 12.75 -6.48
N LEU A 283 21.75 13.14 -5.34
CA LEU A 283 21.49 14.55 -5.02
C LEU A 283 22.73 15.19 -4.36
N PRO A 284 23.24 16.33 -4.87
CA PRO A 284 24.35 17.03 -4.22
C PRO A 284 24.05 17.35 -2.75
N GLY A 285 24.98 17.00 -1.86
CA GLY A 285 24.85 17.24 -0.42
C GLY A 285 24.03 16.20 0.34
N VAL A 286 23.43 15.22 -0.35
CA VAL A 286 22.79 14.07 0.29
C VAL A 286 23.80 12.92 0.32
N VAL A 287 24.10 12.43 1.53
CA VAL A 287 24.98 11.27 1.71
C VAL A 287 24.19 10.00 1.41
N ALA A 288 24.77 9.11 0.61
CA ALA A 288 24.17 7.80 0.34
C ALA A 288 24.07 6.99 1.65
N PRO A 289 22.91 6.37 1.95
CA PRO A 289 22.77 5.51 3.11
C PRO A 289 23.79 4.35 3.10
N ASP A 290 24.46 4.12 4.22
CA ASP A 290 25.41 3.03 4.45
C ASP A 290 25.18 2.41 5.85
N PRO A 291 24.13 1.61 6.01
CA PRO A 291 23.85 0.94 7.28
C PRO A 291 24.89 -0.14 7.62
N ASP A 292 25.58 -0.71 6.64
CA ASP A 292 26.62 -1.73 6.88
C ASP A 292 27.84 -1.10 7.57
N GLY A 293 28.24 0.11 7.16
CA GLY A 293 29.26 0.90 7.85
C GLY A 293 28.92 1.31 9.28
N ARG A 294 27.66 1.14 9.72
CA ARG A 294 27.18 1.41 11.08
C ARG A 294 26.94 0.14 11.91
N ARG A 295 27.22 -1.04 11.36
CA ARG A 295 26.91 -2.32 12.00
C ARG A 295 27.57 -2.49 13.37
N GLU A 296 28.90 -2.39 13.45
CA GLU A 296 29.64 -2.58 14.71
C GLU A 296 29.17 -1.60 15.78
N TRP A 297 28.98 -0.34 15.40
CA TRP A 297 28.43 0.71 16.29
C TRP A 297 27.06 0.33 16.85
N ALA A 298 26.14 -0.18 16.03
CA ALA A 298 24.81 -0.60 16.49
C ALA A 298 24.87 -1.89 17.34
N GLU A 299 25.78 -2.81 17.03
CA GLU A 299 26.00 -4.04 17.79
C GLU A 299 26.53 -3.77 19.21
N ASP A 300 27.24 -2.66 19.43
CA ASP A 300 27.77 -2.25 20.74
C ASP A 300 26.71 -1.58 21.65
N PHE A 301 25.57 -1.12 21.12
CA PHE A 301 24.52 -0.51 21.95
C PHE A 301 23.80 -1.56 22.82
N PRO A 302 23.55 -1.30 24.13
CA PRO A 302 22.71 -2.16 24.95
C PRO A 302 21.29 -2.29 24.37
N THR A 303 20.71 -3.50 24.45
CA THR A 303 19.40 -3.80 23.82
C THR A 303 18.28 -2.90 24.32
N GLU A 304 18.28 -2.59 25.62
CA GLU A 304 17.33 -1.70 26.27
C GLU A 304 17.37 -0.25 25.72
N ASN A 305 18.49 0.16 25.13
CA ASN A 305 18.68 1.52 24.60
C ASN A 305 18.44 1.60 23.09
N LEU A 306 18.44 0.48 22.37
CA LEU A 306 18.32 0.46 20.90
C LEU A 306 17.08 1.21 20.38
N LEU A 307 15.92 1.03 21.00
CA LEU A 307 14.68 1.67 20.54
C LEU A 307 14.65 3.18 20.81
N GLY A 308 15.32 3.64 21.87
CA GLY A 308 15.49 5.07 22.13
C GLY A 308 16.44 5.72 21.12
N GLU A 309 17.54 5.04 20.82
CA GLU A 309 18.50 5.49 19.81
C GLU A 309 17.91 5.44 18.39
N LEU A 310 17.05 4.47 18.09
CA LEU A 310 16.33 4.36 16.82
C LEU A 310 15.41 5.57 16.60
N GLU A 311 14.70 6.00 17.63
CA GLU A 311 13.87 7.19 17.60
C GLU A 311 14.68 8.45 17.29
N ALA A 312 15.85 8.58 17.94
CA ALA A 312 16.77 9.69 17.72
C ALA A 312 17.32 9.68 16.28
N ALA A 313 17.78 8.53 15.78
CA ALA A 313 18.25 8.40 14.40
C ALA A 313 17.17 8.73 13.35
N ILE A 314 15.92 8.31 13.62
CA ILE A 314 14.76 8.67 12.79
C ILE A 314 14.48 10.18 12.86
N ALA A 315 14.62 10.81 14.03
CA ALA A 315 14.45 12.26 14.19
C ALA A 315 15.54 13.05 13.45
N ASP A 316 16.78 12.57 13.49
CA ASP A 316 17.96 13.15 12.82
C ASP A 316 17.93 12.99 11.30
N GLN A 317 16.96 12.22 10.76
CA GLN A 317 16.92 11.78 9.37
C GLN A 317 18.21 11.05 8.92
N ASP A 318 18.71 10.13 9.76
CA ASP A 318 19.88 9.28 9.47
C ASP A 318 19.47 7.82 9.19
N PRO A 319 19.28 7.43 7.92
CA PRO A 319 18.90 6.06 7.58
C PRO A 319 19.98 5.02 7.84
N SER A 320 21.25 5.40 7.81
CA SER A 320 22.36 4.49 8.08
C SER A 320 22.30 4.00 9.52
N ARG A 321 22.12 4.93 10.47
CA ARG A 321 21.95 4.60 11.89
C ARG A 321 20.64 3.85 12.14
N ALA A 322 19.52 4.36 11.61
CA ALA A 322 18.20 3.77 11.87
C ALA A 322 18.12 2.30 11.41
N VAL A 323 18.56 1.98 10.20
CA VAL A 323 18.53 0.61 9.68
C VAL A 323 19.51 -0.30 10.42
N ALA A 324 20.70 0.18 10.77
CA ALA A 324 21.67 -0.61 11.55
C ALA A 324 21.11 -1.00 12.94
N LEU A 325 20.41 -0.09 13.61
CA LEU A 325 19.74 -0.35 14.90
C LEU A 325 18.61 -1.36 14.76
N VAL A 326 17.83 -1.31 13.68
CA VAL A 326 16.79 -2.32 13.40
C VAL A 326 17.41 -3.70 13.17
N ARG A 327 18.51 -3.79 12.40
CA ARG A 327 19.23 -5.05 12.20
C ARG A 327 19.77 -5.62 13.51
N ALA A 328 20.36 -4.77 14.36
CA ALA A 328 20.83 -5.16 15.68
C ALA A 328 19.66 -5.63 16.57
N TRP A 329 18.51 -4.96 16.53
CA TRP A 329 17.31 -5.40 17.24
C TRP A 329 16.85 -6.78 16.76
N ASN A 330 16.67 -6.96 15.46
CA ASN A 330 16.20 -8.21 14.86
C ASN A 330 17.15 -9.38 15.16
N GLY A 331 18.47 -9.17 15.09
CA GLY A 331 19.48 -10.19 15.39
C GLY A 331 19.53 -10.62 16.87
N ARG A 332 18.95 -9.85 17.79
CA ARG A 332 18.92 -10.15 19.24
C ARG A 332 17.61 -10.75 19.71
N HIS A 333 16.58 -10.75 18.88
CA HIS A 333 15.24 -11.23 19.23
C HIS A 333 14.86 -12.41 18.35
N ASP A 334 14.63 -13.56 18.99
CA ASP A 334 14.12 -14.76 18.34
C ASP A 334 12.81 -14.45 17.60
N PRO A 335 12.77 -14.57 16.26
CA PRO A 335 11.59 -14.21 15.50
C PRO A 335 10.40 -15.15 15.71
N ASP A 336 10.64 -16.37 16.23
CA ASP A 336 9.57 -17.32 16.55
C ASP A 336 8.96 -17.08 17.95
N GLY A 337 9.53 -16.13 18.71
CA GLY A 337 9.01 -15.71 20.00
C GLY A 337 7.69 -14.96 19.89
N GLU A 338 6.76 -15.24 20.81
CA GLU A 338 5.50 -14.48 20.90
C GLU A 338 5.79 -12.99 21.14
N GLY A 339 5.23 -12.12 20.30
CA GLY A 339 5.44 -10.67 20.38
C GLY A 339 6.89 -10.22 20.11
N ALA A 340 7.72 -11.05 19.45
CA ALA A 340 9.15 -10.79 19.24
C ALA A 340 9.47 -9.45 18.57
N ARG A 341 8.52 -8.90 17.78
CA ARG A 341 8.67 -7.62 17.07
C ARG A 341 7.74 -6.54 17.60
N ASP A 342 6.91 -6.80 18.61
CA ASP A 342 5.90 -5.86 19.11
C ASP A 342 6.50 -4.52 19.55
N ASN A 343 7.59 -4.54 20.30
CA ASN A 343 8.22 -3.32 20.79
C ASN A 343 8.84 -2.51 19.65
N LEU A 344 9.39 -3.18 18.63
CA LEU A 344 9.88 -2.53 17.43
C LEU A 344 8.73 -1.93 16.60
N ILE A 345 7.66 -2.68 16.39
CA ILE A 345 6.45 -2.21 15.69
C ILE A 345 5.87 -0.98 16.39
N ARG A 346 5.69 -1.04 17.72
CA ARG A 346 5.19 0.11 18.51
C ARG A 346 6.11 1.32 18.37
N LYS A 347 7.43 1.12 18.40
CA LYS A 347 8.40 2.23 18.25
C LYS A 347 8.34 2.86 16.86
N LEU A 348 8.33 2.06 15.80
CA LEU A 348 8.25 2.57 14.43
C LEU A 348 6.88 3.23 14.16
N ALA A 349 5.79 2.66 14.68
CA ALA A 349 4.46 3.28 14.62
C ALA A 349 4.42 4.63 15.33
N HIS A 350 5.02 4.73 16.52
CA HIS A 350 5.16 6.00 17.24
C HIS A 350 5.95 7.03 16.42
N CYS A 351 7.05 6.62 15.79
CA CYS A 351 7.85 7.50 14.93
C CYS A 351 7.08 7.96 13.68
N ALA A 352 6.30 7.07 13.07
CA ALA A 352 5.40 7.39 11.97
C ALA A 352 4.33 8.41 12.38
N GLY A 353 3.81 8.31 13.62
CA GLY A 353 2.91 9.27 14.26
C GLY A 353 3.36 10.73 14.24
N LYS A 354 4.67 10.96 14.17
CA LYS A 354 5.28 12.30 14.17
C LYS A 354 5.31 12.95 12.79
N TYR A 355 5.01 12.21 11.73
CA TYR A 355 4.93 12.76 10.40
C TYR A 355 3.53 13.31 10.12
N GLN A 356 3.36 14.62 10.29
CA GLN A 356 2.09 15.29 10.02
C GLN A 356 1.92 15.63 8.53
N GLY A 357 0.70 15.42 8.01
CA GLY A 357 0.27 15.95 6.70
C GLY A 357 0.69 15.16 5.46
N ASP A 358 1.15 13.91 5.62
CA ASP A 358 1.40 12.99 4.51
C ASP A 358 0.79 11.61 4.78
N ALA A 359 -0.27 11.28 4.04
CA ALA A 359 -1.03 10.03 4.21
C ALA A 359 -0.25 8.79 3.76
N HIS A 360 0.80 8.93 2.94
CA HIS A 360 1.60 7.78 2.48
C HIS A 360 2.28 7.05 3.64
N ILE A 361 2.60 7.78 4.71
CA ILE A 361 3.39 7.29 5.83
C ILE A 361 2.59 6.33 6.71
N PHE A 362 1.38 6.76 7.10
CA PHE A 362 0.48 5.93 7.89
C PHE A 362 0.04 4.70 7.10
N ARG A 363 -0.17 4.85 5.80
CA ARG A 363 -0.52 3.74 4.93
C ARG A 363 0.62 2.71 4.84
N ASN A 364 1.85 3.15 4.56
CA ASN A 364 3.00 2.23 4.51
C ASN A 364 3.20 1.50 5.83
N ALA A 365 2.97 2.16 6.97
CA ALA A 365 3.00 1.51 8.27
C ALA A 365 1.98 0.35 8.34
N CYS A 366 0.73 0.58 7.94
CA CYS A 366 -0.29 -0.46 7.89
C CYS A 366 0.11 -1.62 6.96
N SER A 367 0.56 -1.32 5.74
CA SER A 367 0.96 -2.35 4.76
C SER A 367 2.19 -3.14 5.20
N VAL A 368 3.18 -2.50 5.83
CA VAL A 368 4.36 -3.18 6.41
C VAL A 368 3.95 -4.13 7.54
N ILE A 369 3.06 -3.69 8.44
CA ILE A 369 2.58 -4.53 9.54
C ILE A 369 1.75 -5.71 9.01
N GLU A 370 0.84 -5.47 8.06
CA GLU A 370 0.02 -6.52 7.46
C GLU A 370 0.89 -7.54 6.72
N GLU A 371 1.85 -7.11 5.91
CA GLU A 371 2.77 -8.02 5.24
C GLU A 371 3.68 -8.73 6.25
N TYR A 372 4.17 -8.09 7.30
CA TYR A 372 4.92 -8.80 8.34
C TYR A 372 4.07 -9.91 8.99
N GLN A 373 2.77 -9.69 9.19
CA GLN A 373 1.90 -10.68 9.83
C GLN A 373 1.49 -11.80 8.88
N LEU A 374 1.16 -11.47 7.62
CA LEU A 374 0.47 -12.38 6.70
C LEU A 374 1.32 -12.89 5.54
N ASN A 375 2.47 -12.27 5.27
CA ASN A 375 3.36 -12.69 4.19
C ASN A 375 3.99 -14.05 4.54
N THR A 376 4.00 -14.92 3.54
CA THR A 376 4.43 -16.32 3.63
C THR A 376 5.90 -16.55 3.28
N ALA A 377 6.66 -15.51 2.94
CA ALA A 377 8.10 -15.62 2.77
C ALA A 377 8.77 -16.07 4.07
N ASP A 378 9.96 -16.66 3.95
CA ASP A 378 10.67 -17.14 5.13
C ASP A 378 10.96 -15.98 6.09
N GLN A 379 10.90 -16.26 7.38
CA GLN A 379 11.00 -15.26 8.44
C GLN A 379 12.26 -14.38 8.36
N ALA A 380 13.40 -14.98 7.98
CA ALA A 380 14.66 -14.26 7.76
C ALA A 380 14.56 -13.18 6.68
N ARG A 381 13.66 -13.32 5.70
CA ARG A 381 13.41 -12.32 4.67
C ARG A 381 12.40 -11.27 5.11
N LYS A 382 11.45 -11.61 5.98
CA LYS A 382 10.40 -10.69 6.45
C LYS A 382 10.95 -9.56 7.32
N ASP A 383 12.05 -9.77 8.01
CA ASP A 383 12.69 -8.71 8.82
C ASP A 383 13.12 -7.48 7.99
N ILE A 384 13.31 -7.63 6.67
CA ILE A 384 13.57 -6.51 5.75
C ILE A 384 12.44 -5.48 5.73
N LEU A 385 11.21 -5.87 6.08
CA LEU A 385 10.06 -4.98 6.12
C LEU A 385 10.23 -3.90 7.18
N PHE A 386 10.85 -4.23 8.32
CA PHE A 386 11.16 -3.25 9.36
C PHE A 386 12.36 -2.38 8.99
N GLU A 387 13.35 -2.93 8.31
CA GLU A 387 14.46 -2.15 7.76
C GLU A 387 13.93 -1.14 6.73
N PHE A 388 13.04 -1.57 5.84
CA PHE A 388 12.38 -0.71 4.86
C PHE A 388 11.60 0.41 5.52
N TRP A 389 10.80 0.10 6.54
CA TRP A 389 10.01 1.11 7.25
C TRP A 389 10.91 2.10 7.99
N ALA A 390 11.95 1.63 8.67
CA ALA A 390 12.91 2.50 9.35
C ALA A 390 13.68 3.38 8.36
N HIS A 391 14.16 2.82 7.24
CA HIS A 391 14.83 3.57 6.18
C HIS A 391 13.91 4.67 5.63
N PHE A 392 12.64 4.36 5.41
CA PHE A 392 11.66 5.35 4.98
C PHE A 392 11.46 6.47 6.01
N LEU A 393 11.20 6.12 7.27
CA LEU A 393 10.97 7.08 8.36
C LEU A 393 12.20 7.93 8.72
N SER A 394 13.39 7.51 8.30
CA SER A 394 14.64 8.22 8.58
C SER A 394 15.23 8.90 7.34
N PHE A 395 14.67 8.70 6.16
CA PHE A 395 15.22 9.32 4.94
C PHE A 395 14.21 10.19 4.21
N TYR A 396 12.93 9.86 4.23
CA TYR A 396 11.92 10.72 3.62
C TYR A 396 11.75 12.04 4.39
N LYS A 397 11.53 13.14 3.64
CA LYS A 397 11.49 14.51 4.18
C LYS A 397 10.43 14.64 5.28
N LYS A 398 10.89 14.84 6.52
CA LYS A 398 10.06 15.04 7.70
C LYS A 398 9.72 16.53 7.84
N ARG A 399 8.45 16.81 8.17
CA ARG A 399 7.94 18.19 8.31
C ARG A 399 7.87 18.66 9.76
N THR A 400 7.73 17.73 10.70
CA THR A 400 7.66 18.02 12.14
C THR A 400 8.05 16.78 12.95
N LEU A 401 8.40 16.99 14.21
CA LEU A 401 8.61 15.94 15.21
C LEU A 401 7.45 15.87 16.23
N GLU A 402 6.49 16.78 16.12
CA GLU A 402 5.35 16.91 17.03
C GLU A 402 4.28 15.85 16.78
N THR A 403 3.60 15.43 17.83
CA THR A 403 2.54 14.41 17.80
C THR A 403 1.13 14.97 17.67
N ASP A 404 0.95 16.24 17.33
CA ASP A 404 -0.38 16.91 17.38
C ASP A 404 -1.49 16.18 16.61
N CYS A 405 -1.21 15.65 15.41
CA CYS A 405 -2.21 14.88 14.66
C CYS A 405 -2.60 13.59 15.38
N TYR A 406 -1.63 12.89 15.95
CA TYR A 406 -1.85 11.68 16.75
C TYR A 406 -2.64 12.00 18.03
N ASP A 407 -2.26 13.07 18.73
CA ASP A 407 -2.93 13.52 19.96
C ASP A 407 -4.36 13.99 19.68
N MET A 408 -4.58 14.67 18.55
CA MET A 408 -5.91 15.05 18.07
C MET A 408 -6.75 13.80 17.77
N TYR A 409 -6.20 12.83 17.04
CA TYR A 409 -6.90 11.57 16.76
C TYR A 409 -7.28 10.86 18.07
N HIS A 410 -6.34 10.69 18.99
CA HIS A 410 -6.60 10.06 20.28
C HIS A 410 -7.66 10.80 21.11
N ARG A 411 -7.65 12.14 21.09
CA ARG A 411 -8.66 12.96 21.80
C ARG A 411 -10.08 12.67 21.32
N TYR A 412 -10.29 12.51 20.02
CA TYR A 412 -11.62 12.32 19.44
C TYR A 412 -12.04 10.86 19.28
N PHE A 413 -11.09 9.95 19.08
CA PHE A 413 -11.37 8.55 18.71
C PHE A 413 -10.77 7.50 19.66
N GLY A 414 -9.85 7.87 20.55
CA GLY A 414 -9.09 6.91 21.39
C GLY A 414 -9.84 6.33 22.60
N ASN A 415 -11.08 6.75 22.88
CA ASN A 415 -11.82 6.37 24.09
C ASN A 415 -12.80 5.21 23.87
N GLY A 416 -12.29 4.07 23.42
CA GLY A 416 -13.05 2.82 23.27
C GLY A 416 -13.34 2.05 24.57
N ASP A 417 -12.61 2.29 25.67
CA ASP A 417 -12.66 1.43 26.87
C ASP A 417 -13.04 2.11 28.20
N ALA A 418 -13.48 3.38 28.20
CA ALA A 418 -13.78 4.10 29.45
C ALA A 418 -15.26 4.50 29.66
N ARG A 419 -16.21 3.90 28.93
CA ARG A 419 -17.66 4.16 29.14
C ARG A 419 -18.49 2.89 29.39
N GLY A 420 -17.85 1.85 29.91
CA GLY A 420 -18.47 0.55 30.20
C GLY A 420 -18.30 0.06 31.63
N ALA A 421 -18.21 0.93 32.64
CA ALA A 421 -18.30 0.49 34.05
C ALA A 421 -18.75 1.64 34.97
N GLY A 422 -20.00 1.53 35.44
CA GLY A 422 -20.49 2.04 36.74
C GLY A 422 -20.31 3.52 37.07
N ASN A 423 -21.40 4.28 37.04
CA ASN A 423 -22.21 4.49 38.24
C ASN A 423 -23.46 5.34 37.95
N GLY A 424 -24.60 4.81 38.39
CA GLY A 424 -25.76 5.63 38.70
C GLY A 424 -25.59 6.35 40.04
N ALA A 425 -26.55 7.24 40.33
CA ALA A 425 -26.70 8.12 41.49
C ALA A 425 -25.70 9.30 41.51
N GLY A 426 -26.10 10.56 41.73
CA GLY A 426 -27.37 11.14 42.14
C GLY A 426 -27.24 12.67 42.13
N ASP A 427 -28.37 13.34 42.40
CA ASP A 427 -28.62 14.78 42.41
C ASP A 427 -27.57 15.65 43.14
N ASP A 428 -27.21 16.79 42.53
CA ASP A 428 -27.57 18.16 42.98
C ASP A 428 -27.25 19.19 41.88
#